data_AF-A0AA88UTG6-F1
#
_entry.id   AF-A0AA88UTG6-F1
#
_cell.length_a   1.000
_cell.length_b   1.000
_cell.length_c   1.000
_cell.angle_alpha   90.00
_cell.angle_beta   90.00
_cell.angle_gamma   90.00
#
_symmetry.space_group_name_H-M   'P 1'
#
loop_
_entity.id
_entity.type
_entity.pdbx_description
1 polymer ?
#
loop_
_entity_poly.entity_id
_entity_poly.type
_entity_poly.pdbx_seq_one_letter_code
_entity_poly.pdbx_strand_id
1 'polypeptide(L)'
;MSTVREVVAEVCDIVAKHGAHLAGAGIVGIIKKLDRLANKKSVITVERGLYEHYRLFRNYQHSSVWEMLGNELSDNLIIQHSHGESGAGALFLAA
;
A
#
# COMPACT_ATOMS: atom_id res chain seq x y z
N MET A 1 -27.88 1.01 16.98
CA MET A 1 -26.84 1.90 16.42
C MET A 1 -27.56 3.11 15.82
N SER A 2 -27.16 4.36 16.07
CA SER A 2 -27.84 5.49 15.42
C SER A 2 -27.48 5.53 13.94
N THR A 3 -28.46 5.73 13.07
CA THR A 3 -28.31 5.81 11.60
C THR A 3 -27.17 6.72 11.15
N VAL A 4 -26.90 7.80 11.89
CA VAL A 4 -25.79 8.73 11.63
C VAL A 4 -24.41 8.05 11.75
N ARG A 5 -24.21 7.17 12.74
CA ARG A 5 -22.91 6.48 12.91
C ARG A 5 -22.63 5.47 11.80
N GLU A 6 -23.69 4.85 11.28
CA GLU A 6 -23.59 3.89 10.17
C GLU A 6 -23.19 4.61 8.87
N VAL A 7 -23.86 5.72 8.55
CA VAL A 7 -23.52 6.55 7.39
C VAL A 7 -22.07 7.08 7.48
N VAL A 8 -21.65 7.54 8.65
CA VAL A 8 -20.26 8.01 8.85
C VAL A 8 -19.25 6.88 8.60
N ALA A 9 -19.52 5.68 9.12
CA ALA A 9 -18.63 4.54 8.92
C ALA A 9 -18.51 4.15 7.44
N GLU A 10 -19.62 4.16 6.71
CA GLU A 10 -19.67 3.87 5.27
C GLU A 10 -18.86 4.90 4.46
N VAL A 11 -19.06 6.19 4.73
CA VAL A 11 -18.29 7.26 4.06
C VAL A 11 -16.79 7.11 4.34
N CYS A 12 -16.40 6.84 5.60
CA CYS A 12 -15.00 6.61 5.95
C CYS A 12 -14.40 5.39 5.23
N ASP A 13 -15.17 4.31 5.06
CA ASP A 13 -14.72 3.13 4.30
C ASP A 13 -14.51 3.45 2.82
N ILE A 14 -15.44 4.18 2.19
CA ILE A 14 -15.30 4.63 0.78
C ILE A 14 -14.05 5.49 0.59
N VAL A 15 -13.81 6.44 1.50
CA VAL A 15 -12.62 7.31 1.47
C VAL A 15 -11.35 6.49 1.63
N ALA A 16 -11.33 5.55 2.58
CA ALA A 16 -10.18 4.68 2.81
C ALA A 16 -9.90 3.78 1.60
N LYS A 17 -10.94 3.20 0.99
CA LYS A 17 -10.82 2.37 -0.21
C LYS A 17 -10.27 3.16 -1.40
N HIS A 18 -10.74 4.38 -1.63
CA HIS A 18 -10.18 5.26 -2.66
C HIS A 18 -8.73 5.64 -2.39
N GLY A 19 -8.41 6.03 -1.15
CA GLY A 19 -7.03 6.38 -0.77
C GLY A 19 -6.07 5.20 -0.96
N ALA A 20 -6.50 4.00 -0.61
CA ALA A 20 -5.74 2.77 -0.81
C ALA A 20 -5.53 2.46 -2.29
N HIS A 21 -6.57 2.61 -3.13
CA HIS A 21 -6.48 2.44 -4.59
C HIS A 21 -5.49 3.41 -5.23
N LEU A 22 -5.55 4.69 -4.86
CA LEU A 22 -4.65 5.71 -5.39
C LEU A 22 -3.19 5.44 -4.99
N ALA A 23 -2.97 5.03 -3.73
CA ALA A 23 -1.65 4.63 -3.26
C ALA A 23 -1.12 3.41 -4.03
N GLY A 24 -1.97 2.40 -4.25
CA GLY A 24 -1.64 1.23 -5.07
C GLY A 24 -1.29 1.60 -6.50
N ALA A 25 -2.02 2.53 -7.13
CA ALA A 25 -1.74 3.00 -8.48
C ALA A 25 -0.40 3.73 -8.56
N GLY A 26 -0.07 4.54 -7.54
CA GLY A 26 1.25 5.18 -7.43
C GLY A 26 2.39 4.17 -7.32
N ILE A 27 2.22 3.14 -6.49
CA ILE A 27 3.15 2.00 -6.38
C ILE A 27 3.37 1.34 -7.74
N VAL A 28 2.29 0.94 -8.42
CA VAL A 28 2.35 0.26 -9.72
C VAL A 28 3.02 1.15 -10.77
N GLY A 29 2.70 2.45 -10.79
CA GLY A 29 3.31 3.43 -11.69
C GLY A 29 4.82 3.53 -11.52
N ILE A 30 5.32 3.60 -10.28
CA ILE A 30 6.76 3.66 -9.99
C ILE A 30 7.45 2.36 -10.43
N ILE A 31 6.90 1.20 -10.08
CA ILE A 31 7.54 -0.09 -10.40
C ILE A 31 7.55 -0.34 -11.92
N LYS A 32 6.47 0.02 -12.64
CA LYS A 32 6.45 0.00 -14.11
C LYS A 32 7.48 0.96 -14.69
N LYS A 33 7.60 2.17 -14.15
CA LYS A 33 8.58 3.17 -14.62
C LYS A 33 10.03 2.70 -14.45
N LEU A 34 10.31 1.94 -13.40
CA LEU A 34 11.63 1.37 -13.12
C LEU A 34 11.92 0.07 -13.89
N ASP A 35 10.96 -0.44 -14.69
CA ASP A 35 11.05 -1.73 -15.39
C ASP A 35 11.40 -2.92 -14.47
N ARG A 36 10.85 -2.90 -13.25
CA ARG A 36 11.16 -3.89 -12.21
C ARG A 36 10.16 -5.04 -12.12
N LEU A 37 9.07 -5.03 -12.89
CA LEU A 37 8.02 -6.07 -12.80
C LEU A 37 8.41 -7.41 -13.42
N ALA A 38 9.11 -7.39 -14.57
CA ALA A 38 9.37 -8.60 -15.35
C ALA A 38 10.63 -9.36 -14.89
N ASN A 39 11.62 -8.63 -14.35
CA ASN A 39 12.98 -9.14 -14.24
C ASN A 39 13.47 -9.33 -12.80
N LYS A 40 12.75 -8.79 -11.80
CA LYS A 40 13.21 -8.78 -10.40
C LYS A 40 12.04 -8.79 -9.42
N LYS A 41 12.20 -9.49 -8.29
CA LYS A 41 11.33 -9.24 -7.14
C LYS A 41 11.59 -7.86 -6.56
N SER A 42 10.51 -7.14 -6.27
CA SER A 42 10.53 -5.80 -5.69
C SER A 42 9.84 -5.83 -4.34
N VAL A 43 10.53 -5.33 -3.33
CA VAL A 43 9.99 -5.16 -1.99
C VAL A 43 9.65 -3.68 -1.82
N ILE A 44 8.42 -3.39 -1.44
CA ILE A 44 7.94 -2.06 -1.14
C ILE A 44 7.69 -2.00 0.36
N THR A 45 8.47 -1.17 1.01
CA THR A 45 8.32 -0.89 2.43
C THR A 45 7.35 0.27 2.60
N VAL A 46 6.25 0.03 3.31
CA VAL A 46 5.26 1.05 3.65
C VAL A 46 5.41 1.39 5.12
N GLU A 47 5.85 2.61 5.39
CA GLU A 47 5.96 3.17 6.73
C GLU A 47 4.72 4.00 7.06
N ARG A 48 4.37 4.05 8.37
CA ARG A 48 3.32 4.88 9.04
C ARG A 48 2.04 4.16 9.48
N GLY A 49 1.37 4.83 10.43
CA GLY A 49 0.25 4.33 11.22
C GLY A 49 -1.03 3.95 10.46
N LEU A 50 -1.30 4.49 9.27
CA LEU A 50 -2.53 4.12 8.53
C LEU A 50 -2.43 2.69 7.99
N TYR A 51 -1.30 2.34 7.37
CA TYR A 51 -1.05 0.97 6.91
C TYR A 51 -0.92 0.01 8.09
N GLU A 52 -0.33 0.47 9.20
CA GLU A 52 -0.12 -0.31 10.42
C GLU A 52 -1.41 -0.63 11.18
N HIS A 53 -2.21 0.40 11.49
CA HIS A 53 -3.33 0.28 12.42
C HIS A 53 -4.68 0.09 11.72
N TYR A 54 -4.79 0.34 10.42
CA TYR A 54 -6.05 0.19 9.70
C TYR A 54 -6.03 -0.97 8.69
N ARG A 55 -6.42 -2.15 9.16
CA ARG A 55 -6.40 -3.40 8.38
C ARG A 55 -7.20 -3.34 7.07
N LEU A 56 -8.35 -2.65 7.06
CA LEU A 56 -9.17 -2.51 5.84
C LEU A 56 -8.40 -1.76 4.75
N PHE A 57 -7.74 -0.66 5.11
CA PHE A 57 -6.91 0.10 4.17
C PHE A 57 -5.77 -0.76 3.60
N ARG A 58 -5.09 -1.53 4.45
CA ARG A 58 -4.05 -2.47 4.01
C ARG A 58 -4.58 -3.47 2.99
N ASN A 59 -5.74 -4.06 3.25
CA ASN A 59 -6.35 -5.02 2.34
C ASN A 59 -6.75 -4.37 1.01
N TYR A 60 -7.40 -3.20 1.05
CA TYR A 60 -7.74 -2.45 -0.16
C TYR A 60 -6.51 -2.11 -0.99
N GLN A 61 -5.40 -1.73 -0.35
CA GLN A 61 -4.16 -1.40 -1.06
C GLN A 61 -3.58 -2.66 -1.72
N HIS A 62 -3.49 -3.77 -1.00
CA HIS A 62 -2.98 -5.01 -1.55
C HIS A 62 -3.85 -5.52 -2.72
N SER A 63 -5.18 -5.53 -2.56
CA SER A 63 -6.13 -5.89 -3.62
C SER A 63 -6.00 -4.97 -4.83
N SER A 64 -5.86 -3.67 -4.63
CA SER A 64 -5.72 -2.72 -5.75
C SER A 64 -4.49 -2.99 -6.61
N VAL A 65 -3.35 -3.28 -5.98
CA VAL A 65 -2.10 -3.59 -6.69
C VAL A 65 -2.24 -4.91 -7.43
N TRP A 66 -2.84 -5.91 -6.78
CA TRP A 66 -3.13 -7.20 -7.40
C TRP A 66 -4.02 -7.06 -8.65
N GLU A 67 -5.13 -6.32 -8.54
CA GLU A 67 -6.07 -6.08 -9.64
C GLU A 67 -5.39 -5.37 -10.83
N MET A 68 -4.46 -4.44 -10.56
CA MET A 68 -3.74 -3.69 -11.60
C MET A 68 -2.60 -4.46 -12.28
N LEU A 69 -2.00 -5.44 -11.59
CA LEU A 69 -0.86 -6.22 -12.10
C LEU A 69 -1.27 -7.59 -12.65
N GLY A 70 -2.37 -8.16 -12.18
CA GLY A 70 -2.78 -9.53 -12.47
C GLY A 70 -1.88 -10.58 -11.80
N ASN A 71 -2.31 -11.84 -11.82
CA ASN A 71 -1.64 -12.95 -11.15
C ASN A 71 -0.15 -13.11 -11.53
N GLU A 72 0.21 -12.85 -12.77
CA GLU A 72 1.57 -13.15 -13.26
C GLU A 72 2.62 -12.17 -12.72
N LEU A 73 2.25 -10.91 -12.49
CA LEU A 73 3.18 -9.85 -12.12
C LEU A 73 3.08 -9.45 -10.64
N SER A 74 1.95 -9.76 -9.99
CA SER A 74 1.73 -9.44 -8.58
C SER A 74 2.68 -10.20 -7.64
N ASP A 75 3.02 -11.45 -7.96
CA ASP A 75 3.96 -12.28 -7.19
C ASP A 75 5.40 -11.71 -7.16
N ASN A 76 5.71 -10.80 -8.08
CA ASN A 76 6.98 -10.10 -8.13
C ASN A 76 7.03 -8.88 -7.21
N LEU A 77 5.92 -8.51 -6.54
CA LEU A 77 5.83 -7.33 -5.70
C LEU A 77 5.38 -7.69 -4.28
N ILE A 78 6.27 -7.48 -3.31
CA ILE A 78 6.00 -7.75 -1.89
C ILE A 78 5.82 -6.41 -1.18
N ILE A 79 4.61 -6.15 -0.66
CA ILE A 79 4.33 -4.96 0.15
C ILE A 79 4.44 -5.34 1.63
N GLN A 80 5.43 -4.78 2.31
CA GLN A 80 5.68 -5.06 3.72
C GLN A 80 5.63 -3.78 4.56
N HIS A 81 5.19 -3.94 5.80
CA HIS A 81 5.34 -2.90 6.81
C HIS A 81 6.78 -2.95 7.35
N SER A 82 7.46 -1.82 7.47
CA SER A 82 8.61 -1.72 8.36
C SER A 82 8.19 -1.05 9.65
N HIS A 83 8.69 -1.57 10.76
CA HIS A 83 8.63 -0.94 12.07
C HIS A 83 9.80 0.06 12.25
N GLY A 84 10.31 0.62 11.15
CA GLY A 84 11.48 1.48 11.15
C GLY A 84 11.13 2.88 11.62
N GLU A 85 11.78 3.34 12.68
CA GLU A 85 11.83 4.76 13.00
C GLU A 85 12.56 5.49 11.87
N SER A 86 12.08 6.68 11.51
CA SER A 86 12.59 7.51 10.40
C SER A 86 14.11 7.76 10.40
N GLY A 87 14.83 7.40 11.48
CA GLY A 87 16.29 7.49 11.60
C GLY A 87 17.09 6.34 10.98
N ALA A 88 16.54 5.13 10.85
CA ALA A 88 17.31 3.97 10.35
C ALA A 88 17.71 4.15 8.87
N GLY A 89 16.80 4.66 8.03
CA GLY A 89 17.08 4.96 6.63
C GLY A 89 18.16 6.04 6.46
N ALA A 90 18.20 7.02 7.35
CA ALA A 90 19.24 8.06 7.35
C ALA A 90 20.62 7.50 7.73
N LEU A 91 20.69 6.56 8.68
CA LEU A 91 21.93 5.85 9.02
C LEU A 91 22.47 5.06 7.83
N PHE A 92 21.63 4.28 7.14
CA PHE A 92 22.06 3.52 5.96
C PHE A 92 22.50 4.41 4.81
N LEU A 93 21.94 5.61 4.67
CA LEU A 93 22.36 6.56 3.63
C LEU A 93 23.72 7.21 3.93
N ALA A 94 24.11 7.26 5.21
CA ALA A 94 25.37 7.86 5.66
C ALA A 94 26.55 6.87 5.71
N ALA A 95 26.29 5.57 5.52
CA ALA A 95 27.29 4.50 5.50
C ALA A 95 27.82 4.26 4.07
#